data_AF-A0A415TW21-F1
#
_entry.id   AF-A0A415TW21-F1
#
_cell.length_a   1.000
_cell.length_b   1.000
_cell.length_c   1.000
_cell.angle_alpha   90.00
_cell.angle_beta   90.00
_cell.angle_gamma   90.00
#
_symmetry.space_group_name_H-M   'P 1'
#
loop_
_entity.id
_entity.type
_entity.pdbx_description
1 polymer ?
#
loop_
_entity_poly.entity_id
_entity_poly.type
_entity_poly.pdbx_seq_one_letter_code
_entity_poly.pdbx_strand_id
1 'polypeptide(L)'
;MKYLRQFMIILLFSFLGELLKYVLPFPVPASIYGLVLLFIALETRLLPLAAVKDAGKFMIEIMPLMFIPAGAGLIDAWDALRPICVQIVVIMVVSTIVVMIVSGHVTQFVMRRGKKKGAQQ
;
A
#
# COMPACT_ATOMS: atom_id res chain seq x y z
N MET A 1 -16.42 19.45 -9.93
CA MET A 1 -15.17 19.35 -10.72
C MET A 1 -13.91 19.02 -9.92
N LYS A 2 -13.77 19.43 -8.64
CA LYS A 2 -12.55 19.17 -7.84
C LYS A 2 -12.20 17.67 -7.77
N TYR A 3 -13.12 16.81 -7.34
CA TYR A 3 -12.91 15.36 -7.23
C TYR A 3 -12.45 14.72 -8.55
N LEU A 4 -13.08 15.07 -9.68
CA LEU A 4 -12.71 14.53 -10.99
C LEU A 4 -11.27 14.89 -11.36
N ARG A 5 -10.84 16.13 -11.14
CA ARG A 5 -9.46 16.55 -11.40
C ARG A 5 -8.46 15.80 -10.52
N GLN A 6 -8.74 15.69 -9.22
CA GLN A 6 -7.88 14.97 -8.30
C GLN A 6 -7.78 13.48 -8.66
N PHE A 7 -8.89 12.86 -9.05
CA PHE A 7 -8.94 11.49 -9.52
C PHE A 7 -8.15 11.28 -10.82
N MET A 8 -8.26 12.21 -11.79
CA MET A 8 -7.48 12.16 -13.02
C MET A 8 -5.98 12.24 -12.78
N ILE A 9 -5.54 13.00 -11.78
CA ILE A 9 -4.13 13.02 -11.36
C ILE A 9 -3.71 11.63 -10.87
N ILE A 10 -4.48 11.01 -9.98
CA ILE A 10 -4.19 9.65 -9.47
C ILE A 10 -4.14 8.63 -10.60
N LEU A 11 -5.07 8.69 -11.55
CA LEU A 11 -5.10 7.83 -12.73
C LEU A 11 -3.88 8.05 -13.63
N LEU A 12 -3.45 9.29 -13.84
CA LEU A 12 -2.28 9.61 -14.65
C LEU A 12 -1.01 8.99 -14.05
N PHE A 13 -0.81 9.10 -12.73
CA PHE A 13 0.32 8.45 -12.07
C PHE A 13 0.23 6.92 -12.11
N SER A 14 -0.98 6.36 -12.01
CA SER A 14 -1.19 4.91 -12.15
C SER A 14 -0.84 4.43 -13.57
N PHE A 15 -1.22 5.19 -14.59
CA PHE A 15 -0.89 4.89 -15.99
C PHE A 15 0.62 5.01 -16.27
N LEU A 16 1.28 6.05 -15.72
CA LEU A 16 2.73 6.17 -15.77
C LEU A 16 3.43 4.99 -15.09
N GLY A 17 2.87 4.46 -13.99
CA GLY A 17 3.36 3.25 -13.33
C GLY A 17 3.30 2.01 -14.22
N GLU A 18 2.23 1.84 -15.00
CA GLU A 18 2.11 0.75 -15.98
C GLU A 18 3.13 0.89 -17.11
N LEU A 19 3.28 2.10 -17.67
CA LEU A 19 4.31 2.39 -18.68
C LEU A 19 5.72 2.10 -18.14
N LEU A 20 5.99 2.47 -16.89
CA LEU A 20 7.29 2.23 -16.27
C LEU A 20 7.55 0.75 -16.04
N LYS A 21 6.53 -0.03 -15.68
CA LYS A 21 6.63 -1.50 -15.57
C LYS A 21 6.97 -2.17 -16.90
N TYR A 22 6.46 -1.66 -18.02
CA TYR A 22 6.84 -2.16 -19.35
C TYR A 22 8.33 -1.94 -19.66
N VAL A 23 8.92 -0.85 -19.17
CA VAL A 23 10.34 -0.53 -19.38
C VAL A 23 11.24 -1.22 -18.35
N LEU A 24 10.80 -1.32 -17.10
CA LEU A 24 11.51 -1.92 -15.97
C LEU A 24 10.73 -3.15 -15.47
N PRO A 25 11.01 -4.35 -16.00
CA PRO A 25 10.26 -5.55 -15.69
C PRO A 25 10.69 -6.18 -14.34
N PHE A 26 10.64 -5.41 -13.25
CA PHE A 26 10.78 -6.00 -11.91
C PHE A 26 9.52 -6.81 -11.54
N PRO A 27 9.63 -7.84 -10.70
CA PRO A 27 8.51 -8.66 -10.24
C PRO A 27 7.64 -7.93 -9.21
N VAL A 28 7.25 -6.69 -9.50
CA VAL A 28 6.39 -5.88 -8.65
C VAL A 28 5.17 -5.38 -9.44
N PRO A 29 4.00 -5.23 -8.79
CA PRO A 29 2.81 -4.68 -9.45
C PRO A 29 3.04 -3.26 -9.97
N ALA A 30 2.39 -2.91 -11.09
CA ALA A 30 2.46 -1.56 -11.68
C ALA A 30 2.00 -0.47 -10.69
N SER A 31 1.04 -0.79 -9.82
CA SER A 31 0.53 0.11 -8.79
C SER A 31 1.62 0.59 -7.82
N ILE A 32 2.66 -0.21 -7.56
CA ILE A 32 3.79 0.19 -6.70
C ILE A 32 4.60 1.29 -7.37
N TYR A 33 4.87 1.19 -8.67
CA TYR A 33 5.56 2.24 -9.42
C TYR A 33 4.74 3.54 -9.43
N GLY A 34 3.44 3.45 -9.70
CA GLY A 34 2.55 4.62 -9.66
C GLY A 34 2.53 5.30 -8.28
N LEU A 35 2.54 4.51 -7.20
CA LEU A 35 2.63 5.01 -5.83
C LEU A 35 3.96 5.74 -5.57
N VAL A 36 5.09 5.14 -5.97
CA VAL A 36 6.42 5.75 -5.80
C VAL A 36 6.53 7.05 -6.59
N LEU A 37 6.04 7.08 -7.83
CA LEU A 37 6.03 8.29 -8.66
C LEU A 37 5.19 9.41 -8.03
N LEU A 38 3.97 9.09 -7.57
CA LEU A 38 3.12 10.05 -6.89
C LEU A 38 3.75 10.53 -5.58
N PHE A 39 4.38 9.63 -4.82
CA PHE A 39 5.07 9.96 -3.57
C PHE A 39 6.23 10.93 -3.81
N ILE A 40 7.08 10.68 -4.83
CA ILE A 40 8.16 11.60 -5.21
C ILE A 40 7.61 12.95 -5.65
N ALA A 41 6.51 12.99 -6.41
CA ALA A 41 5.88 14.24 -6.84
C ALA A 41 5.31 15.06 -5.66
N LEU A 42 4.82 14.38 -4.61
CA LEU A 42 4.38 15.01 -3.37
C LEU A 42 5.56 15.51 -2.53
N GLU A 43 6.63 14.71 -2.41
CA GLU A 43 7.82 15.05 -1.64
C GLU A 43 8.56 16.26 -2.24
N THR A 44 8.74 16.26 -3.57
CA THR A 44 9.35 17.37 -4.34
C THR A 44 8.47 18.63 -4.38
N ARG A 45 7.27 18.59 -3.77
CA ARG A 45 6.25 19.65 -3.79
C ARG A 45 5.80 20.08 -5.19
N LEU A 46 6.11 19.28 -6.22
CA LEU A 46 5.61 19.50 -7.58
C LEU A 46 4.08 19.40 -7.61
N LEU A 47 3.53 18.55 -6.73
CA LEU A 47 2.10 18.40 -6.53
C LEU A 47 1.74 18.70 -5.06
N PRO A 48 0.86 19.70 -4.78
CA PRO A 48 0.40 19.91 -3.42
C PRO A 48 -0.53 18.77 -2.99
N LEU A 49 -0.42 18.31 -1.73
CA LEU A 49 -1.25 17.22 -1.19
C LEU A 49 -2.76 17.48 -1.38
N ALA A 50 -3.19 18.74 -1.29
CA ALA A 50 -4.57 19.16 -1.53
C ALA A 50 -5.08 18.87 -2.96
N ALA A 51 -4.19 18.55 -3.91
CA ALA A 51 -4.55 18.17 -5.28
C ALA A 51 -4.95 16.70 -5.43
N VAL A 52 -4.77 15.85 -4.42
CA VAL A 52 -5.17 14.43 -4.46
C VAL A 52 -5.92 13.95 -3.22
N LYS A 53 -5.82 14.69 -2.11
CA LYS A 53 -6.31 14.27 -0.79
C LYS A 53 -7.81 13.92 -0.75
N ASP A 54 -8.68 14.74 -1.35
CA ASP A 54 -10.13 14.55 -1.20
C ASP A 54 -10.63 13.34 -2.03
N ALA A 55 -10.15 13.20 -3.27
CA ALA A 55 -10.43 12.04 -4.09
C ALA A 55 -9.83 10.75 -3.50
N GLY A 56 -8.60 10.80 -2.98
CA GLY A 56 -8.00 9.65 -2.30
C GLY A 56 -8.81 9.23 -1.07
N LYS A 57 -9.26 10.18 -0.25
CA LYS A 57 -10.12 9.88 0.90
C LYS A 57 -11.45 9.27 0.48
N PHE A 58 -12.08 9.83 -0.55
CA PHE A 58 -13.32 9.28 -1.11
C PHE A 58 -13.13 7.85 -1.64
N MET A 59 -12.02 7.57 -2.34
CA MET A 59 -11.70 6.22 -2.81
C MET A 59 -11.52 5.22 -1.67
N ILE A 60 -10.89 5.62 -0.57
CA ILE A 60 -10.75 4.79 0.63
C ILE A 60 -12.12 4.51 1.26
N GLU A 61 -13.01 5.51 1.28
CA GLU A 61 -14.36 5.38 1.83
C GLU A 61 -15.23 4.37 1.04
N ILE A 62 -15.09 4.34 -0.29
CA ILE A 62 -15.79 3.36 -1.14
C ILE A 62 -15.02 2.04 -1.32
N MET A 63 -13.84 1.87 -0.72
CA MET A 63 -13.03 0.66 -0.82
C MET A 63 -13.79 -0.62 -0.40
N PRO A 64 -14.62 -0.63 0.66
CA PRO A 64 -15.46 -1.78 1.00
C PRO A 64 -16.35 -2.26 -0.15
N LEU A 65 -16.92 -1.34 -0.93
CA LEU A 65 -17.75 -1.67 -2.09
C LEU A 65 -16.93 -2.35 -3.19
N MET A 66 -15.67 -1.95 -3.37
CA MET A 66 -14.75 -2.58 -4.32
C MET A 66 -14.33 -4.00 -3.91
N PHE A 67 -14.54 -4.40 -2.65
CA PHE A 67 -14.30 -5.77 -2.20
C PHE A 67 -15.46 -6.73 -2.45
N ILE A 68 -16.66 -6.25 -2.78
CA ILE A 68 -17.81 -7.12 -3.05
C ILE A 68 -17.53 -8.10 -4.21
N PRO A 69 -17.00 -7.65 -5.37
CA PRO A 69 -16.66 -8.57 -6.47
C PRO A 69 -15.53 -9.54 -6.11
N ALA A 70 -14.53 -9.08 -5.36
CA ALA A 70 -13.44 -9.94 -4.89
C ALA A 70 -13.94 -11.04 -3.94
N GLY A 71 -14.89 -10.69 -3.07
CA GLY A 71 -15.57 -11.65 -2.19
C GLY A 71 -16.44 -12.64 -2.95
N ALA A 72 -17.18 -12.19 -3.96
CA ALA A 72 -17.97 -13.07 -4.83
C ALA A 72 -17.08 -14.10 -5.54
N GLY A 73 -15.93 -13.69 -6.09
CA GLY A 73 -14.97 -14.63 -6.69
C GLY A 73 -14.36 -15.63 -5.70
N LEU A 74 -14.37 -15.32 -4.40
CA LEU A 74 -13.93 -16.27 -3.36
C LEU A 74 -14.93 -17.41 -3.15
N ILE A 75 -16.23 -17.16 -3.43
CA ILE A 75 -17.28 -18.18 -3.37
C ILE A 75 -17.03 -19.23 -4.47
N ASP A 76 -16.62 -18.81 -5.66
CA ASP A 76 -16.27 -19.72 -6.76
C ASP A 76 -15.08 -20.63 -6.39
N ALA A 77 -14.16 -20.15 -5.55
CA ALA A 77 -13.01 -20.91 -5.07
C ALA A 77 -13.27 -21.64 -3.72
N TRP A 78 -14.49 -21.62 -3.19
CA TRP A 78 -14.79 -22.06 -1.83
C TRP A 78 -14.39 -23.52 -1.55
N ASP A 79 -14.59 -24.42 -2.51
CA ASP A 79 -14.25 -25.84 -2.34
C ASP A 79 -12.74 -26.06 -2.14
N ALA A 80 -11.90 -25.24 -2.76
CA ALA A 80 -10.45 -25.27 -2.56
C ALA A 80 -10.02 -24.59 -1.25
N LEU A 81 -10.74 -23.55 -0.81
CA LEU A 81 -10.41 -22.81 0.41
C LEU A 81 -10.86 -23.53 1.69
N ARG A 82 -12.05 -24.15 1.69
CA ARG A 82 -12.65 -24.80 2.86
C ARG A 82 -11.69 -25.68 3.68
N PRO A 83 -10.88 -26.58 3.08
CA PRO A 83 -9.98 -27.44 3.87
C PRO A 83 -8.83 -26.69 4.54
N ILE A 84 -8.43 -25.52 4.00
CA ILE A 84 -7.28 -24.74 4.47
C ILE A 84 -7.68 -23.45 5.21
N CYS A 85 -8.97 -23.14 5.34
CA CYS A 85 -9.46 -21.94 6.02
C CYS A 85 -8.85 -21.73 7.41
N VAL A 86 -8.77 -22.79 8.23
CA VAL A 86 -8.16 -22.70 9.57
C VAL A 86 -6.67 -22.37 9.48
N GLN A 87 -5.95 -23.00 8.55
CA GLN A 87 -4.53 -22.72 8.33
C GLN A 87 -4.30 -21.28 7.87
N ILE A 88 -5.15 -20.76 6.97
CA ILE A 88 -5.12 -19.37 6.49
C ILE A 88 -5.31 -18.39 7.67
N VAL A 89 -6.30 -18.63 8.53
CA VAL A 89 -6.54 -17.75 9.69
C VAL A 89 -5.36 -17.78 10.65
N VAL A 90 -4.84 -18.97 10.98
CA VAL A 90 -3.69 -19.09 11.88
C VAL A 90 -2.45 -18.41 11.30
N ILE A 91 -2.10 -18.66 10.02
CA ILE A 91 -0.92 -18.05 9.41
C ILE A 91 -1.06 -16.52 9.33
N MET A 92 -2.25 -15.98 9.06
CA MET A 92 -2.48 -14.54 9.05
C MET A 92 -2.24 -13.91 10.42
N VAL A 93 -2.81 -14.50 11.49
CA VAL A 93 -2.66 -13.96 12.85
C VAL A 93 -1.21 -14.05 13.31
N VAL A 94 -0.60 -15.23 13.16
CA VAL A 94 0.79 -15.47 13.61
C VAL A 94 1.77 -14.59 12.83
N SER A 95 1.66 -14.51 11.51
CA SER A 95 2.56 -13.67 10.70
C SER A 95 2.41 -12.19 11.04
N THR A 96 1.19 -11.70 11.27
CA THR A 96 0.94 -10.31 11.67
C THR A 96 1.61 -9.99 13.01
N ILE A 97 1.47 -10.87 14.01
CA ILE A 97 2.11 -10.70 15.32
C ILE A 97 3.63 -10.72 15.18
N VAL A 98 4.18 -11.70 14.44
CA VAL A 98 5.63 -11.82 14.23
C VAL A 98 6.20 -10.59 13.54
N VAL A 99 5.58 -10.11 12.45
CA VAL A 99 6.01 -8.90 11.74
C VAL A 99 5.97 -7.68 12.65
N MET A 100 4.93 -7.51 13.46
CA MET A 100 4.80 -6.41 14.41
C MET A 100 5.90 -6.45 15.50
N ILE A 101 6.18 -7.63 16.07
CA ILE A 101 7.24 -7.81 17.07
C ILE A 101 8.61 -7.48 16.47
N VAL A 102 8.93 -8.07 15.32
CA VAL A 102 10.23 -7.90 14.67
C VAL A 102 10.46 -6.45 14.25
N SER A 103 9.48 -5.83 13.57
CA SER A 103 9.57 -4.41 13.16
C SER A 103 9.70 -3.46 14.37
N GLY A 104 8.97 -3.74 15.45
CA GLY A 104 9.07 -3.02 16.71
C GLY A 104 10.47 -3.13 17.33
N HIS A 105 11.01 -4.35 17.44
CA HIS A 105 12.35 -4.59 17.97
C HIS A 105 13.44 -3.95 17.11
N VAL A 106 13.36 -4.05 15.78
CA VAL A 106 14.32 -3.44 14.86
C VAL A 106 14.32 -1.92 15.02
N THR A 107 13.14 -1.29 15.07
CA THR A 107 13.00 0.15 15.27
C THR A 107 13.58 0.57 16.62
N GLN A 108 13.25 -0.13 17.70
CA GLN A 108 13.79 0.14 19.04
C GLN A 108 15.31 -0.04 19.10
N PHE A 109 15.86 -1.05 18.41
CA PHE A 109 17.30 -1.29 18.32
C PHE A 109 18.03 -0.15 17.62
N VAL A 110 17.52 0.28 16.46
CA VAL A 110 18.08 1.41 15.69
C VAL A 110 18.03 2.70 16.52
N MET A 111 16.91 2.99 17.19
CA MET A 111 16.77 4.17 18.04
C MET A 111 17.71 4.14 19.26
N ARG A 112 17.89 2.98 19.90
CA ARG A 112 18.82 2.82 21.04
C ARG A 112 20.28 2.99 20.63
N ARG A 113 20.67 2.53 19.43
CA ARG A 113 22.01 2.77 18.87
C ARG A 113 22.22 4.23 18.46
N GLY A 114 21.19 4.90 17.94
CA GLY A 114 21.21 6.33 17.63
C GLY A 114 21.40 7.19 18.89
N LYS A 115 20.71 6.88 19.99
CA LYS A 115 20.86 7.58 21.28
C LYS A 115 22.27 7.46 21.89
N LYS A 116 22.97 6.35 21.70
CA LYS A 116 24.38 6.21 22.17
C LYS A 116 25.35 7.13 21.44
N LYS A 117 25.05 7.59 20.22
CA LYS A 117 25.88 8.55 19.48
C LYS A 117 25.59 10.02 19.80
N GLY A 118 24.39 10.33 20.33
CA GLY A 118 24.01 11.70 20.71
C GLY A 118 24.33 12.09 22.17
N ALA A 119 24.85 11.18 22.99
CA ALA A 119 25.28 11.44 24.36
C ALA A 119 26.83 11.55 24.49
N GLN A 120 27.54 11.60 23.36
CA GLN A 120 28.99 11.81 23.25
C GLN A 120 29.36 13.07 22.43
N GLN A 121 28.37 13.92 22.11
CA GLN A 121 28.59 15.28 21.60
C GLN A 121 28.12 16.29 22.64
#